data_AF-A0A7J9V9W6-F1
#
_entry.id   AF-A0A7J9V9W6-F1
#
_cell.length_a   1.000
_cell.length_b   1.000
_cell.length_c   1.000
_cell.angle_alpha   90.00
_cell.angle_beta   90.00
_cell.angle_gamma   90.00
#
_symmetry.space_group_name_H-M   'P 1'
#
loop_
_entity.id
_entity.type
_entity.pdbx_description
1 polymer ?
#
loop_
_entity_poly.entity_id
_entity_poly.type
_entity_poly.pdbx_seq_one_letter_code
_entity_poly.pdbx_strand_id
1 'polypeptide(L)'
;MRYKEIAGLAQKATVDLQAWERSRAAELESATAAARGEIEAAIDREQRTMDQAHRWWRMALDNVARLSWVMVGPEPEPIDSARASQLTRYTDDVRSGYQELTQAVLDLGWRAR
;
A
#
# COMPACT_ATOMS: atom_id res chain seq x y z
N MET A 1 11.35 29.53 57.45
CA MET A 1 10.03 29.13 56.88
C MET A 1 10.06 29.05 55.36
N ARG A 2 10.36 30.12 54.62
CA ARG A 2 10.37 30.14 53.13
C ARG A 2 11.20 29.06 52.41
N TYR A 3 12.36 28.67 52.96
CA TYR A 3 13.24 27.70 52.30
C TYR A 3 12.60 26.31 52.15
N LYS A 4 11.83 25.88 53.15
CA LYS A 4 11.14 24.57 53.14
C LYS A 4 9.99 24.54 52.13
N GLU A 5 9.31 25.67 51.96
CA GLU A 5 8.26 25.85 50.95
C GLU A 5 8.85 25.82 49.54
N ILE A 6 9.96 26.51 49.31
CA ILE A 6 10.67 26.51 48.02
C ILE A 6 11.18 25.09 47.69
N ALA A 7 11.78 24.40 48.67
CA ALA A 7 12.26 23.03 48.48
C ALA A 7 11.09 22.06 48.19
N GLY A 8 9.95 22.22 48.86
CA GLY A 8 8.74 21.43 48.59
C GLY A 8 8.17 21.66 47.19
N LEU A 9 8.17 22.91 46.73
CA LEU A 9 7.74 23.27 45.37
C LEU A 9 8.69 22.70 44.30
N ALA A 10 10.00 22.78 44.52
CA ALA A 10 10.99 22.21 43.61
C ALA A 10 10.89 20.68 43.51
N GLN A 11 10.67 20.01 44.64
CA GLN A 11 10.46 18.56 44.66
C GLN A 11 9.20 18.17 43.89
N LYS A 12 8.09 18.90 44.10
CA LYS A 12 6.84 18.66 43.38
C LYS A 12 7.01 18.88 41.87
N ALA A 13 7.63 19.99 41.46
CA ALA A 13 7.88 20.28 40.05
C ALA A 13 8.73 19.21 39.38
N THR A 14 9.71 18.64 40.09
CA THR A 14 10.53 17.54 39.58
C THR A 14 9.70 16.27 39.37
N VAL A 15 8.84 15.92 40.33
CA VAL A 15 7.94 14.75 40.21
C VAL A 15 6.94 14.94 39.08
N ASP A 16 6.35 16.13 38.97
CA ASP A 16 5.39 16.46 37.91
C ASP A 16 6.06 16.40 36.53
N LEU A 17 7.29 16.92 36.40
CA LEU A 17 8.07 16.82 35.16
C LEU A 17 8.38 15.36 34.80
N GLN A 18 8.86 14.55 35.74
CA GLN A 18 9.14 13.13 35.50
C GLN A 18 7.88 12.33 35.16
N ALA A 19 6.73 12.69 35.72
CA ALA A 19 5.45 12.08 35.35
C ALA A 19 5.05 12.47 33.91
N TRP A 20 5.18 13.75 33.57
CA TRP A 20 4.92 14.25 32.23
C TRP A 20 5.84 13.62 31.18
N GLU A 21 7.15 13.54 31.43
CA GLU A 21 8.13 12.94 30.53
C GLU A 21 7.81 11.46 30.26
N ARG A 22 7.43 10.70 31.30
CA ARG A 22 7.02 9.30 31.15
C ARG A 22 5.74 9.16 30.32
N SER A 23 4.73 9.99 30.59
CA SER A 23 3.50 10.01 29.78
C SER A 23 3.83 10.32 28.32
N ARG A 24 4.68 11.32 28.09
CA ARG A 24 5.04 11.76 26.75
C ARG A 24 5.84 10.70 26.00
N ALA A 25 6.75 10.01 26.67
CA ALA A 25 7.48 8.88 26.10
C ALA A 25 6.54 7.76 25.66
N ALA A 26 5.57 7.38 26.53
CA ALA A 26 4.59 6.35 26.21
C ALA A 26 3.68 6.75 25.04
N GLU A 27 3.25 8.02 24.97
CA GLU A 27 2.49 8.55 23.82
C GLU A 27 3.27 8.45 22.52
N LEU A 28 4.54 8.85 22.53
CA LEU A 28 5.39 8.82 21.34
C LEU A 28 5.70 7.38 20.89
N GLU A 29 5.91 6.46 21.83
CA GLU A 29 6.10 5.05 21.54
C GLU A 29 4.85 4.45 20.89
N SER A 30 3.66 4.74 21.45
CA SER A 30 2.39 4.31 20.88
C SER A 30 2.17 4.88 19.47
N ALA A 31 2.42 6.18 19.27
CA ALA A 31 2.29 6.82 17.96
C ALA A 31 3.27 6.23 16.94
N THR A 32 4.50 5.92 17.36
CA THR A 32 5.51 5.28 16.51
C THR A 32 5.10 3.87 16.12
N ALA A 33 4.57 3.08 17.06
CA ALA A 33 4.06 1.74 16.78
C ALA A 33 2.87 1.78 15.81
N ALA A 34 1.94 2.71 16.00
CA ALA A 34 0.81 2.91 15.08
C ALA A 34 1.27 3.27 13.67
N ALA A 35 2.17 4.26 13.54
CA ALA A 35 2.72 4.68 12.25
C ALA A 35 3.46 3.53 11.54
N ARG A 36 4.21 2.70 12.27
CA ARG A 36 4.85 1.51 11.70
C ARG A 36 3.83 0.50 11.15
N GLY A 37 2.75 0.25 11.89
CA GLY A 37 1.67 -0.62 11.43
C GLY A 37 0.98 -0.08 10.17
N GLU A 38 0.78 1.24 10.07
CA GLU A 38 0.23 1.87 8.87
C GLU A 38 1.15 1.72 7.65
N ILE A 39 2.47 1.87 7.83
CA ILE A 39 3.47 1.66 6.78
C ILE A 39 3.45 0.21 6.30
N GLU A 40 3.49 -0.75 7.21
CA GLU A 40 3.46 -2.17 6.88
C GLU A 40 2.17 -2.53 6.11
N ALA A 41 1.02 -2.05 6.59
CA ALA A 41 -0.25 -2.24 5.88
C ALA A 41 -0.32 -1.55 4.51
N ALA A 42 0.42 -0.46 4.30
CA ALA A 42 0.52 0.19 2.99
C ALA A 42 1.38 -0.65 2.02
N ILE A 43 2.55 -1.11 2.48
CA ILE A 43 3.46 -1.98 1.71
C ILE A 43 2.74 -3.27 1.31
N ASP A 44 2.03 -3.91 2.25
CA ASP A 44 1.26 -5.13 1.99
C ASP A 44 0.19 -4.94 0.91
N ARG A 45 -0.50 -3.79 0.93
CA ARG A 45 -1.53 -3.48 -0.08
C ARG A 45 -0.90 -3.27 -1.45
N GLU A 46 0.21 -2.55 -1.51
CA GLU A 46 0.96 -2.33 -2.76
C GLU A 46 1.42 -3.64 -3.36
N GLN A 47 2.06 -4.52 -2.57
CA GLN A 47 2.53 -5.82 -3.02
C GLN A 47 1.38 -6.69 -3.55
N ARG A 48 0.25 -6.75 -2.84
CA ARG A 48 -0.93 -7.52 -3.29
C ARG A 48 -1.48 -7.00 -4.62
N THR A 49 -1.49 -5.68 -4.81
CA THR A 49 -1.92 -5.07 -6.08
C THR A 49 -0.95 -5.40 -7.21
N MET A 50 0.37 -5.32 -6.98
CA MET A 50 1.38 -5.71 -7.97
C MET A 50 1.24 -7.19 -8.36
N ASP A 51 1.12 -8.08 -7.38
CA ASP A 51 0.94 -9.52 -7.63
C ASP A 51 -0.33 -9.80 -8.43
N GLN A 52 -1.41 -9.06 -8.16
CA GLN A 52 -2.66 -9.18 -8.90
C GLN A 52 -2.52 -8.71 -10.36
N ALA A 53 -1.85 -7.58 -10.58
CA ALA A 53 -1.58 -7.08 -11.92
C ALA A 53 -0.72 -8.07 -12.73
N HIS A 54 0.35 -8.62 -12.14
CA HIS A 54 1.18 -9.64 -12.77
C HIS A 54 0.39 -10.92 -13.10
N ARG A 55 -0.50 -11.36 -12.20
CA ARG A 55 -1.37 -12.52 -12.49
C ARG A 55 -2.25 -12.26 -13.70
N TRP A 56 -2.90 -11.11 -13.79
CA TRP A 56 -3.71 -10.76 -14.97
C TRP A 56 -2.89 -10.63 -16.24
N TRP A 57 -1.69 -10.06 -16.17
CA TRP A 57 -0.77 -10.02 -17.29
C TRP A 57 -0.47 -11.42 -17.82
N ARG A 58 -0.07 -12.36 -16.95
CA ARG A 58 0.19 -13.75 -17.34
C ARG A 58 -1.03 -14.42 -17.97
N MET A 59 -2.22 -14.24 -17.40
CA MET A 59 -3.46 -14.76 -17.99
C MET A 59 -3.75 -14.15 -19.36
N ALA A 60 -3.48 -12.86 -19.55
CA ALA A 60 -3.62 -12.19 -20.83
C ALA A 60 -2.65 -12.78 -21.88
N LEU A 61 -1.39 -13.02 -21.50
CA LEU A 61 -0.41 -13.69 -22.35
C LEU A 61 -0.91 -15.07 -22.80
N ASP A 62 -1.40 -15.88 -21.87
CA ASP A 62 -1.90 -17.23 -22.17
C ASP A 62 -3.11 -17.20 -23.12
N ASN A 63 -3.99 -16.21 -22.99
CA ASN A 63 -5.13 -16.02 -23.88
C ASN A 63 -4.69 -15.64 -25.30
N VAL A 64 -3.75 -14.70 -25.41
CA VAL A 64 -3.29 -14.17 -26.69
C VAL A 64 -2.29 -15.11 -27.38
N ALA A 65 -1.55 -15.94 -26.64
CA ALA A 65 -0.62 -16.93 -27.21
C ALA A 65 -1.31 -17.94 -28.16
N ARG A 66 -2.63 -18.08 -28.05
CA ARG A 66 -3.44 -18.89 -28.98
C ARG A 66 -3.59 -18.26 -30.37
N LEU A 67 -3.30 -16.96 -30.50
CA LEU A 67 -3.37 -16.20 -31.72
C LEU A 67 -1.97 -16.10 -32.34
N SER A 68 -1.70 -16.91 -33.36
CA SER A 68 -0.38 -17.00 -34.01
C SER A 68 0.10 -15.72 -34.70
N TRP A 69 -0.80 -14.75 -34.92
CA TRP A 69 -0.51 -13.48 -35.58
C TRP A 69 -0.29 -12.32 -34.62
N VAL A 70 -0.47 -12.51 -33.30
CA VAL A 70 -0.24 -11.46 -32.30
C VAL A 70 1.17 -11.60 -31.73
N MET A 71 1.95 -10.53 -31.85
CA MET A 71 3.22 -10.39 -31.16
C MET A 71 2.98 -9.68 -29.83
N VAL A 72 3.31 -10.35 -28.72
CA VAL A 72 3.16 -9.75 -27.39
C VAL A 72 4.43 -8.97 -27.03
N GLY A 73 4.24 -7.79 -26.44
CA GLY A 73 5.33 -6.97 -25.91
C GLY A 73 5.93 -7.52 -24.61
N PRO A 74 6.97 -6.85 -24.08
CA PRO A 74 7.58 -7.23 -22.80
C PRO A 74 6.62 -7.05 -21.63
N GLU A 75 6.93 -7.68 -20.50
CA GLU A 75 6.21 -7.46 -19.24
C GLU A 75 6.29 -5.97 -18.84
N PRO A 76 5.17 -5.36 -18.44
CA PRO A 76 5.17 -3.95 -18.06
C PRO A 76 5.99 -3.73 -16.77
N GLU A 77 6.86 -2.74 -16.79
CA GLU A 77 7.62 -2.32 -15.62
C GLU A 77 6.75 -1.50 -14.65
N PRO A 78 7.02 -1.56 -13.33
CA PRO A 78 6.37 -0.69 -12.36
C PRO A 78 6.59 0.78 -12.69
N ILE A 79 5.56 1.60 -12.46
CA ILE A 79 5.63 3.06 -12.65
C ILE A 79 5.88 3.71 -11.30
N ASP A 80 7.09 4.24 -11.09
CA ASP A 80 7.49 4.89 -9.83
C ASP A 80 6.66 6.15 -9.49
N SER A 81 6.04 6.78 -10.50
CA SER A 81 5.15 7.93 -10.31
C SER A 81 3.72 7.55 -9.94
N ALA A 82 3.40 6.25 -9.81
CA ALA A 82 2.06 5.80 -9.46
C ALA A 82 1.68 6.28 -8.06
N ARG A 83 0.47 6.81 -7.90
CA ARG A 83 0.01 7.31 -6.61
C ARG A 83 -0.62 6.17 -5.81
N ALA A 84 -0.07 5.89 -4.63
CA ALA A 84 -0.60 4.88 -3.72
C ALA A 84 -2.10 5.06 -3.40
N SER A 85 -2.58 6.32 -3.35
CA SER A 85 -3.99 6.62 -3.12
C SER A 85 -4.93 6.17 -4.26
N GLN A 86 -4.39 5.80 -5.42
CA GLN A 86 -5.14 5.36 -6.59
C GLN A 86 -5.02 3.86 -6.85
N LEU A 87 -4.42 3.06 -5.94
CA LEU A 87 -4.24 1.62 -6.12
C LEU A 87 -5.52 0.87 -6.50
N THR A 88 -6.65 1.19 -5.87
CA THR A 88 -7.96 0.60 -6.21
C THR A 88 -8.33 0.91 -7.66
N ARG A 89 -8.19 2.18 -8.06
CA ARG A 89 -8.49 2.61 -9.42
C ARG A 89 -7.61 1.88 -10.44
N TYR A 90 -6.30 1.81 -10.19
CA TYR A 90 -5.39 1.08 -11.07
C TYR A 90 -5.75 -0.41 -11.18
N THR A 91 -6.15 -1.02 -10.07
CA THR A 91 -6.60 -2.43 -10.07
C THR A 91 -7.86 -2.62 -10.91
N ASP A 92 -8.81 -1.68 -10.84
CA ASP A 92 -10.03 -1.74 -11.63
C ASP A 92 -9.76 -1.48 -13.12
N ASP A 93 -8.86 -0.56 -13.46
CA ASP A 93 -8.45 -0.28 -14.83
C ASP A 93 -7.82 -1.53 -15.48
N VAL A 94 -6.90 -2.22 -14.78
CA VAL A 94 -6.30 -3.47 -15.28
C VAL A 94 -7.35 -4.57 -15.42
N ARG A 95 -8.31 -4.67 -14.49
CA ARG A 95 -9.40 -5.65 -14.58
C ARG A 95 -10.26 -5.42 -15.83
N SER A 96 -10.66 -4.16 -16.07
CA SER A 96 -11.48 -3.80 -17.24
C SER A 96 -10.74 -4.13 -18.53
N GLY A 97 -9.48 -3.73 -18.64
CA GLY A 97 -8.65 -4.02 -19.82
C GLY A 97 -8.49 -5.53 -20.07
N TYR A 98 -8.30 -6.34 -19.02
CA TYR A 98 -8.25 -7.79 -19.14
C TYR A 98 -9.58 -8.40 -19.63
N GLN A 99 -10.71 -7.92 -19.13
CA GLN A 99 -12.04 -8.39 -19.55
C GLN A 99 -12.33 -8.02 -21.02
N GLU A 100 -12.02 -6.80 -21.41
CA GLU A 100 -12.14 -6.32 -22.80
C GLU A 100 -11.28 -7.16 -23.76
N LEU A 101 -10.01 -7.40 -23.40
CA LEU A 101 -9.13 -8.27 -24.17
C LEU A 101 -9.71 -9.69 -24.30
N THR A 102 -10.15 -10.27 -23.19
CA THR A 102 -10.71 -11.62 -23.19
C THR A 102 -11.93 -11.71 -24.11
N GLN A 103 -12.82 -10.72 -24.06
CA GLN A 103 -13.99 -10.67 -24.93
C GLN A 103 -13.60 -10.53 -26.41
N ALA A 104 -12.64 -9.66 -26.72
CA ALA A 104 -12.16 -9.48 -28.09
C ALA A 104 -11.54 -10.77 -28.67
N VAL A 105 -10.75 -11.50 -27.86
CA VAL A 105 -10.18 -12.80 -28.25
C VAL A 105 -11.29 -13.82 -28.51
N LEU A 106 -12.32 -13.86 -27.68
CA LEU A 106 -13.47 -14.76 -27.88
C LEU A 106 -14.25 -14.43 -29.16
N ASP A 107 -14.52 -13.15 -29.42
CA ASP A 107 -15.24 -12.69 -30.61
C ASP A 107 -14.46 -13.01 -31.90
N LEU A 108 -13.13 -12.86 -31.87
CA LEU A 108 -12.24 -13.25 -32.96
C LEU A 108 -12.22 -14.76 -33.17
N GLY A 109 -12.17 -15.54 -32.09
CA GLY A 109 -12.21 -17.01 -32.14
C GLY A 109 -13.55 -17.55 -32.66
N TRP A 110 -14.66 -16.86 -32.40
CA TRP A 110 -15.98 -17.19 -32.95
C TRP A 110 -16.11 -16.85 -34.44
N ARG A 111 -15.45 -15.79 -34.91
CA ARG A 111 -15.46 -15.36 -36.33
C ARG A 111 -14.50 -16.14 -37.23
N ALA A 112 -13.57 -16.90 -36.64
CA ALA A 112 -12.62 -17.73 -37.38
C ALA A 112 -13.13 -19.17 -37.67
N ARG A 113 -14.38 -19.50 -37.29
CA ARG A 113 -15.11 -20.71 -37.71
C ARG A 113 -16.10 -20.36 -38.81
#